data_AF-A0A2S6QDL1-F1
#
_entry.id   AF-A0A2S6QDL1-F1
#
_cell.length_a   1.000
_cell.length_b   1.000
_cell.length_c   1.000
_cell.angle_alpha   90.00
_cell.angle_beta   90.00
_cell.angle_gamma   90.00
#
_symmetry.space_group_name_H-M   'P 1'
#
loop_
_entity.id
_entity.type
_entity.pdbx_description
1 polymer ?
#
loop_
_entity_poly.entity_id
_entity_poly.type
_entity_poly.pdbx_seq_one_letter_code
_entity_poly.pdbx_strand_id
1 'polypeptide(L)'
;MSNVFRKLGLLVLISIVAGCQPPPKPFQPTQEIKERNPLLQLADGAGVLVRPVVGLNMEIARKLSSAIVSSLISRNIPAYMDYGNRGSLVLSGMIKPEGDRQQILWRLNRTDINISNSGKIVTDAPPANSSPGGKSALLLIADRVGLAAATHIQKHVVSDRSAAWIKKNLHITFISGAPEAAAAVLRNELEAALRREGLIVSDTLRNNSLLVSGTVSLSEVSTDKIHVTVNWILSLNDGSELGNLNQDSDIAPIELDEDWPRIARNIADSAAIGLRLLLNTIQEKSIEHAITAVSP
;
A
#
# COMPACT_ATOMS: atom_id res chain seq x y z
N MET A 1 -65.39 20.96 29.27
CA MET A 1 -64.10 20.57 29.88
C MET A 1 -63.42 19.36 29.20
N SER A 2 -64.01 18.66 28.22
CA SER A 2 -63.40 17.46 27.59
C SER A 2 -62.35 17.75 26.51
N ASN A 3 -62.40 18.90 25.84
CA ASN A 3 -61.46 19.24 24.77
C ASN A 3 -60.06 19.66 25.26
N VAL A 4 -59.93 20.09 26.53
CA VAL A 4 -58.65 20.49 27.12
C VAL A 4 -57.83 19.26 27.51
N PHE A 5 -58.45 18.26 28.13
CA PHE A 5 -57.79 16.98 28.47
C PHE A 5 -57.37 16.18 27.23
N ARG A 6 -58.14 16.23 26.13
CA ARG A 6 -57.77 15.56 24.88
C ARG A 6 -56.57 16.23 24.18
N LYS A 7 -56.45 17.55 24.27
CA LYS A 7 -55.28 18.29 23.76
C LYS A 7 -54.05 18.11 24.67
N LEU A 8 -54.24 18.00 25.98
CA LEU A 8 -53.15 17.75 26.94
C LEU A 8 -52.58 16.34 26.79
N GLY A 9 -53.42 15.33 26.56
CA GLY A 9 -52.99 13.95 26.32
C GLY A 9 -52.20 13.77 25.02
N LEU A 10 -52.55 14.52 23.98
CA LEU A 10 -51.83 14.48 22.70
C LEU A 10 -50.43 15.14 22.79
N LEU A 11 -50.28 16.16 23.64
CA LEU A 11 -49.01 16.87 23.80
C LEU A 11 -47.99 16.10 24.66
N VAL A 12 -48.46 15.26 25.59
CA VAL A 12 -47.60 14.39 26.40
C VAL A 12 -47.08 13.18 25.62
N LEU A 13 -47.85 12.66 24.66
CA LEU A 13 -47.45 11.49 23.85
C LEU A 13 -46.37 11.82 22.81
N ILE A 14 -46.33 13.06 22.31
CA ILE A 14 -45.32 13.51 21.31
C ILE A 14 -43.94 13.70 21.95
N SER A 15 -43.87 14.08 23.23
CA SER A 15 -42.61 14.33 23.94
C SER A 15 -41.78 13.06 24.24
N ILE A 16 -42.37 11.87 24.20
CA ILE A 16 -41.68 10.61 24.53
C ILE A 16 -40.93 10.03 23.31
N VAL A 17 -41.28 10.44 22.08
CA VAL A 17 -40.67 9.88 20.85
C VAL A 17 -39.39 10.64 20.42
N ALA A 18 -39.10 11.81 21.00
CA ALA A 18 -37.91 12.60 20.65
C ALA A 18 -36.61 12.17 21.38
N GLY A 19 -36.68 11.17 22.27
CA GLY A 19 -35.57 10.82 23.18
C GLY A 19 -34.50 9.86 22.66
N CYS A 20 -34.55 9.43 21.40
CA CYS A 20 -33.53 8.54 20.83
C CYS A 20 -32.85 9.19 19.62
N GLN A 21 -32.25 10.37 19.82
CA GLN A 21 -31.23 10.83 18.87
C GLN A 21 -29.95 10.02 19.13
N PRO A 22 -29.33 9.46 18.08
CA PRO A 22 -28.07 8.76 18.25
C PRO A 22 -27.07 9.74 18.90
N PRO A 23 -26.31 9.30 19.92
CA PRO A 23 -25.39 10.17 20.62
C PRO A 23 -24.46 10.83 19.60
N PRO A 24 -24.17 12.14 19.74
CA PRO A 24 -23.20 12.78 18.87
C PRO A 24 -21.91 11.98 18.96
N LYS A 25 -21.36 11.60 17.80
CA LYS A 25 -20.12 10.84 17.69
C LYS A 25 -18.99 11.81 17.33
N PRO A 26 -18.46 12.59 18.28
CA PRO A 26 -17.47 13.64 17.99
C PRO A 26 -16.17 13.11 17.39
N PHE A 27 -15.92 11.80 17.50
CA PHE A 27 -14.71 11.14 16.99
C PHE A 27 -14.96 10.24 15.77
N GLN A 28 -16.16 10.22 15.18
CA GLN A 28 -16.36 9.58 13.88
C GLN A 28 -16.17 10.61 12.76
N PRO A 29 -15.05 10.58 12.01
CA PRO A 29 -14.87 11.47 10.88
C PRO A 29 -15.98 11.23 9.85
N THR A 30 -16.54 12.33 9.33
CA THR A 30 -17.53 12.27 8.24
C THR A 30 -16.90 11.63 7.01
N GLN A 31 -17.73 11.07 6.13
CA GLN A 31 -17.26 10.39 4.94
C GLN A 31 -16.42 11.32 4.04
N GLU A 32 -16.78 12.59 3.99
CA GLU A 32 -16.03 13.65 3.30
C GLU A 32 -14.62 13.89 3.90
N ILE A 33 -14.50 13.85 5.23
CA ILE A 33 -13.21 13.98 5.93
C ILE A 33 -12.36 12.73 5.72
N LYS A 34 -12.99 11.54 5.67
CA LYS A 34 -12.30 10.30 5.28
C LYS A 34 -11.78 10.43 3.85
N GLU A 35 -12.61 10.87 2.90
CA GLU A 35 -12.26 11.02 1.48
C GLU A 35 -11.14 12.05 1.22
N ARG A 36 -10.98 13.05 2.10
CA ARG A 36 -9.93 14.08 2.00
C ARG A 36 -8.67 13.81 2.82
N ASN A 37 -8.70 12.89 3.79
CA ASN A 37 -7.55 12.60 4.64
C ASN A 37 -6.98 11.20 4.33
N PRO A 38 -5.84 11.12 3.62
CA PRO A 38 -5.17 9.86 3.31
C PRO A 38 -4.81 9.03 4.55
N LEU A 39 -4.63 9.67 5.73
CA LEU A 39 -4.38 8.97 7.00
C LEU A 39 -5.62 8.25 7.54
N LEU A 40 -6.82 8.73 7.20
CA LEU A 40 -8.09 8.09 7.53
C LEU A 40 -8.55 7.07 6.47
N GLN A 41 -7.97 7.14 5.26
CA GLN A 41 -8.04 6.11 4.22
C GLN A 41 -6.82 5.19 4.28
N LEU A 42 -6.45 4.74 5.47
CA LEU A 42 -5.48 3.67 5.54
C LEU A 42 -6.11 2.44 4.87
N ALA A 43 -5.76 2.19 3.61
CA ALA A 43 -5.99 0.94 2.89
C ALA A 43 -5.40 -0.26 3.65
N ASP A 44 -4.56 0.02 4.65
CA ASP A 44 -3.75 -0.94 5.40
C ASP A 44 -4.10 -1.02 6.90
N GLY A 45 -5.15 -0.35 7.38
CA GLY A 45 -5.51 -0.28 8.81
C GLY A 45 -6.30 -1.48 9.35
N ALA A 46 -6.27 -2.60 8.65
CA ALA A 46 -7.11 -3.72 8.98
C ALA A 46 -6.28 -4.81 9.65
N GLY A 47 -6.35 -4.83 10.98
CA GLY A 47 -5.59 -5.78 11.78
C GLY A 47 -5.88 -7.24 11.41
N VAL A 48 -5.10 -8.13 12.00
CA VAL A 48 -5.20 -9.58 11.77
C VAL A 48 -6.14 -10.19 12.79
N LEU A 49 -7.27 -10.74 12.34
CA LEU A 49 -8.13 -11.60 13.13
C LEU A 49 -7.52 -13.02 13.17
N VAL A 50 -7.05 -13.44 14.34
CA VAL A 50 -6.48 -14.77 14.55
C VAL A 50 -7.56 -15.70 15.07
N ARG A 51 -7.94 -16.69 14.27
CA ARG A 51 -8.95 -17.69 14.66
C ARG A 51 -8.31 -18.84 15.44
N PRO A 52 -9.06 -19.47 16.37
CA PRO A 52 -8.67 -20.74 16.96
C PRO A 52 -8.37 -21.80 15.88
N VAL A 53 -7.32 -22.58 16.09
CA VAL A 53 -6.92 -23.66 15.17
C VAL A 53 -7.95 -24.77 15.17
N VAL A 54 -8.44 -25.13 13.99
CA VAL A 54 -9.39 -26.23 13.80
C VAL A 54 -8.68 -27.57 14.02
N GLY A 55 -9.22 -28.40 14.91
CA GLY A 55 -8.70 -29.73 15.24
C GLY A 55 -7.89 -29.79 16.55
N LEU A 56 -7.52 -28.65 17.15
CA LEU A 56 -6.93 -28.61 18.49
C LEU A 56 -8.03 -28.55 19.57
N ASN A 57 -7.69 -29.00 20.78
CA ASN A 57 -8.48 -28.71 21.97
C ASN A 57 -8.67 -27.19 22.11
N MET A 58 -9.88 -26.74 22.44
CA MET A 58 -10.24 -25.32 22.48
C MET A 58 -9.39 -24.48 23.45
N GLU A 59 -8.94 -25.04 24.58
CA GLU A 59 -8.05 -24.35 25.52
C GLU A 59 -6.66 -24.13 24.92
N ILE A 60 -6.09 -25.18 24.30
CA ILE A 60 -4.79 -25.11 23.62
C ILE A 60 -4.88 -24.17 22.40
N ALA A 61 -5.96 -24.27 21.62
CA ALA A 61 -6.21 -23.43 20.47
C ALA A 61 -6.28 -21.95 20.85
N ARG A 62 -6.99 -21.59 21.92
CA ARG A 62 -7.06 -20.21 22.42
C ARG A 62 -5.71 -19.69 22.92
N LYS A 63 -4.96 -20.51 23.67
CA LYS A 63 -3.61 -20.13 24.12
C LYS A 63 -2.67 -19.89 22.95
N LEU A 64 -2.73 -20.75 21.93
CA LEU A 64 -1.93 -20.59 20.71
C LEU A 64 -2.33 -19.33 19.94
N SER A 65 -3.62 -19.11 19.70
CA SER A 65 -4.12 -17.90 19.02
C SER A 65 -3.74 -16.62 19.78
N SER A 66 -3.83 -16.62 21.11
CA SER A 66 -3.40 -15.50 21.95
C SER A 66 -1.91 -15.25 21.84
N ALA A 67 -1.08 -16.30 21.84
CA ALA A 67 0.36 -16.17 21.65
C ALA A 67 0.72 -15.63 20.26
N ILE A 68 0.00 -16.05 19.21
CA ILE A 68 0.17 -15.51 17.85
C ILE A 68 -0.20 -14.03 17.80
N VAL A 69 -1.31 -13.63 18.43
CA VAL A 69 -1.70 -12.22 18.56
C VAL A 69 -0.60 -11.42 19.23
N SER A 70 -0.05 -11.90 20.36
CA SER A 70 1.08 -11.24 21.02
C SER A 70 2.32 -11.14 20.12
N SER A 71 2.64 -12.18 19.35
CA SER A 71 3.75 -12.15 18.40
C SER A 71 3.53 -11.10 17.29
N LEU A 72 2.34 -11.02 16.71
CA LEU A 72 2.00 -10.01 15.70
C LEU A 72 2.06 -8.59 16.26
N ILE A 73 1.51 -8.37 17.45
CA ILE A 73 1.55 -7.07 18.13
C ILE A 73 3.01 -6.66 18.41
N SER A 74 3.86 -7.59 18.86
CA SER A 74 5.29 -7.31 19.09
C SER A 74 6.05 -6.91 17.81
N ARG A 75 5.46 -7.19 16.64
CA ARG A 75 5.97 -6.83 15.31
C ARG A 75 5.22 -5.63 14.71
N ASN A 76 4.54 -4.83 15.54
CA ASN A 76 3.75 -3.67 15.16
C ASN A 76 2.60 -3.96 14.20
N ILE A 77 2.02 -5.17 14.27
CA ILE A 77 0.86 -5.55 13.48
C ILE A 77 -0.35 -5.66 14.42
N PRO A 78 -1.37 -4.78 14.30
CA PRO A 78 -2.59 -4.90 15.08
C PRO A 78 -3.23 -6.27 14.85
N ALA A 79 -3.53 -6.99 15.92
CA ALA A 79 -4.12 -8.32 15.85
C ALA A 79 -5.13 -8.55 16.97
N TYR A 80 -6.15 -9.35 16.69
CA TYR A 80 -7.31 -9.57 17.56
C TYR A 80 -7.77 -11.02 17.48
N MET A 81 -8.44 -11.53 18.52
CA MET A 81 -9.08 -12.86 18.47
C MET A 81 -10.60 -12.78 18.21
N ASP A 82 -11.26 -11.72 18.67
CA ASP A 82 -12.72 -11.69 18.76
C ASP A 82 -13.38 -10.88 17.65
N TYR A 83 -12.85 -9.68 17.34
CA TYR A 83 -13.46 -8.76 16.39
C TYR A 83 -12.43 -8.15 15.45
N GLY A 84 -12.68 -8.28 14.15
CA GLY A 84 -11.99 -7.55 13.09
C GLY A 84 -12.95 -6.61 12.36
N ASN A 85 -12.43 -5.57 11.72
CA ASN A 85 -13.19 -4.73 10.81
C ASN A 85 -13.30 -5.40 9.41
N ARG A 86 -14.11 -4.83 8.50
CA ARG A 86 -14.33 -5.40 7.15
C ARG A 86 -13.05 -5.55 6.31
N GLY A 87 -12.01 -4.78 6.59
CA GLY A 87 -10.73 -4.93 5.89
C GLY A 87 -9.83 -6.03 6.48
N SER A 88 -10.19 -6.60 7.64
CA SER A 88 -9.25 -7.38 8.47
C SER A 88 -8.84 -8.66 7.76
N LEU A 89 -7.55 -8.95 7.84
CA LEU A 89 -7.01 -10.25 7.43
C LEU A 89 -7.41 -11.30 8.46
N VAL A 90 -7.69 -12.51 8.00
CA VAL A 90 -8.06 -13.65 8.83
C VAL A 90 -6.95 -14.68 8.76
N LEU A 91 -6.27 -14.88 9.88
CA LEU A 91 -5.31 -15.96 10.07
C LEU A 91 -6.04 -17.16 10.67
N SER A 92 -6.05 -18.28 9.95
CA SER A 92 -6.72 -19.51 10.36
C SER A 92 -5.78 -20.70 10.20
N GLY A 93 -5.79 -21.60 11.19
CA GLY A 93 -5.02 -22.85 11.15
C GLY A 93 -5.94 -24.05 11.13
N MET A 94 -5.57 -25.10 10.42
CA MET A 94 -6.24 -26.40 10.50
C MET A 94 -5.23 -27.53 10.63
N ILE A 95 -5.52 -28.52 11.47
CA ILE A 95 -4.69 -29.71 11.55
C ILE A 95 -4.89 -30.57 10.30
N LYS A 96 -3.77 -31.05 9.76
CA LYS A 96 -3.70 -32.06 8.71
C LYS A 96 -2.78 -33.20 9.17
N PRO A 97 -3.17 -34.47 8.95
CA PRO A 97 -2.25 -35.58 9.13
C PRO A 97 -1.17 -35.53 8.03
N GLU A 98 0.09 -35.72 8.44
CA GLU A 98 1.25 -35.82 7.54
C GLU A 98 2.11 -37.02 8.02
N GLY A 99 1.84 -38.20 7.45
CA GLY A 99 2.39 -39.46 7.93
C GLY A 99 2.02 -39.71 9.40
N ASP A 100 3.02 -39.99 10.23
CA ASP A 100 2.85 -40.23 11.68
C ASP A 100 2.78 -38.94 12.52
N ARG A 101 2.87 -37.75 11.89
CA ARG A 101 2.84 -36.45 12.56
C ARG A 101 1.59 -35.67 12.20
N GLN A 102 1.19 -34.77 13.09
CA GLN A 102 0.16 -33.79 12.83
C GLN A 102 0.82 -32.45 12.51
N GLN A 103 0.40 -31.82 11.42
CA GLN A 103 0.83 -30.47 11.03
C GLN A 103 -0.35 -29.51 11.06
N ILE A 104 -0.08 -28.25 11.32
CA ILE A 104 -1.04 -27.16 11.19
C ILE A 104 -0.77 -26.45 9.88
N LEU A 105 -1.75 -26.49 8.97
CA LEU A 105 -1.78 -25.68 7.77
C LEU A 105 -2.44 -24.35 8.09
N TRP A 106 -1.66 -23.28 8.02
CA TRP A 106 -2.12 -21.92 8.24
C TRP A 106 -2.44 -21.23 6.93
N ARG A 107 -3.46 -20.40 6.96
CA ARG A 107 -3.90 -19.55 5.86
C ARG A 107 -4.18 -18.15 6.36
N LEU A 108 -3.62 -17.18 5.65
CA LEU A 108 -3.94 -15.77 5.80
C LEU A 108 -4.80 -15.34 4.61
N ASN A 109 -6.06 -14.96 4.86
CA ASN A 109 -7.02 -14.56 3.83
C ASN A 109 -7.58 -13.17 4.14
N ARG A 110 -8.18 -12.49 3.16
CA ARG A 110 -8.95 -11.25 3.39
C ARG A 110 -10.44 -11.57 3.44
N THR A 111 -11.20 -10.89 4.31
CA THR A 111 -12.63 -11.21 4.55
C THR A 111 -13.54 -10.77 3.39
N ASP A 112 -13.13 -9.77 2.63
CA ASP A 112 -13.88 -9.11 1.55
C ASP A 112 -13.51 -9.59 0.13
N ILE A 113 -12.39 -10.32 -0.02
CA ILE A 113 -11.89 -10.71 -1.33
C ILE A 113 -11.59 -12.21 -1.37
N ASN A 114 -12.14 -12.90 -2.37
CA ASN A 114 -11.83 -14.28 -2.70
C ASN A 114 -10.46 -14.35 -3.39
N ILE A 115 -9.38 -14.06 -2.67
CA ILE A 115 -8.02 -14.08 -3.24
C ILE A 115 -7.47 -15.49 -3.12
N SER A 116 -7.16 -16.08 -4.28
CA SER A 116 -6.46 -17.35 -4.48
C SER A 116 -5.00 -17.36 -4.00
N ASN A 117 -4.50 -16.27 -3.40
CA ASN A 117 -3.10 -16.08 -3.02
C ASN A 117 -2.90 -16.03 -1.49
N SER A 118 -3.56 -16.93 -0.75
CA SER A 118 -3.37 -17.04 0.69
C SER A 118 -1.94 -17.46 1.01
N GLY A 119 -1.21 -16.69 1.82
CA GLY A 119 0.04 -17.16 2.42
C GLY A 119 -0.20 -18.50 3.13
N LYS A 120 0.54 -19.53 2.73
CA LYS A 120 0.51 -20.86 3.37
C LYS A 120 1.70 -20.98 4.29
N ILE A 121 1.45 -21.32 5.55
CA ILE A 121 2.51 -21.66 6.51
C ILE A 121 2.20 -23.05 7.03
N VAL A 122 3.22 -23.88 7.20
CA VAL A 122 3.10 -25.23 7.76
C VAL A 122 3.95 -25.31 9.01
N THR A 123 3.35 -25.75 10.12
CA THR A 123 4.07 -25.99 11.38
C THR A 123 3.70 -27.34 11.96
N ASP A 124 4.57 -27.95 12.76
CA ASP A 124 4.19 -29.12 13.56
C ASP A 124 3.07 -28.73 14.54
N ALA A 125 2.11 -29.63 14.75
CA ALA A 125 1.10 -29.46 15.78
C ALA A 125 1.71 -29.69 17.17
N PRO A 126 1.27 -28.97 18.21
CA PRO A 126 1.70 -29.26 19.57
C PRO A 126 1.26 -30.68 19.98
N PRO A 127 2.10 -31.44 20.72
CA PRO A 127 1.77 -32.80 21.12
C PRO A 127 0.51 -32.84 21.99
N ALA A 128 -0.36 -33.84 21.79
CA ALA A 128 -1.68 -33.91 22.42
C ALA A 128 -1.67 -33.96 23.96
N ASN A 129 -0.55 -34.38 24.57
CA ASN A 129 -0.32 -34.45 26.02
C ASN A 129 0.46 -33.24 26.56
N SER A 130 0.62 -32.17 25.78
CA SER A 130 1.29 -30.96 26.27
C SER A 130 0.47 -30.34 27.41
N SER A 131 1.03 -30.43 28.61
CA SER A 131 0.45 -29.88 29.83
C SER A 131 0.18 -28.36 29.66
N PRO A 132 -0.78 -27.75 30.38
CA PRO A 132 -1.07 -26.31 30.33
C PRO A 132 0.14 -25.37 30.54
N GLY A 133 1.29 -25.91 30.99
CA GLY A 133 2.60 -25.25 31.12
C GLY A 133 3.58 -25.41 29.95
N GLY A 134 3.20 -26.05 28.83
CA GLY A 134 4.00 -26.18 27.59
C GLY A 134 4.17 -24.86 26.81
N LYS A 135 4.29 -23.74 27.52
CA LYS A 135 4.37 -22.37 27.00
C LYS A 135 5.43 -22.25 25.92
N SER A 136 6.58 -22.90 26.06
CA SER A 136 7.69 -22.81 25.12
C SER A 136 7.34 -23.30 23.71
N ALA A 137 6.62 -24.44 23.58
CA ALA A 137 6.27 -24.98 22.27
C ALA A 137 5.22 -24.11 21.56
N LEU A 138 4.21 -23.63 22.29
CA LEU A 138 3.19 -22.73 21.74
C LEU A 138 3.78 -21.38 21.35
N LEU A 139 4.72 -20.85 22.14
CA LEU A 139 5.42 -19.59 21.84
C LEU A 139 6.32 -19.73 20.60
N LEU A 140 7.00 -20.87 20.42
CA LEU A 140 7.81 -21.11 19.21
C LEU A 140 6.95 -21.20 17.94
N ILE A 141 5.82 -21.91 18.01
CA ILE A 141 4.86 -21.95 16.90
C ILE A 141 4.32 -20.55 16.65
N ALA A 142 3.92 -19.84 17.69
CA ALA A 142 3.37 -18.49 17.60
C ALA A 142 4.35 -17.50 16.98
N ASP A 143 5.62 -17.53 17.37
CA ASP A 143 6.64 -16.64 16.82
C ASP A 143 6.92 -16.95 15.35
N ARG A 144 7.05 -18.22 14.97
CA ARG A 144 7.23 -18.63 13.57
C ARG A 144 6.06 -18.18 12.70
N VAL A 145 4.83 -18.41 13.16
CA VAL A 145 3.61 -18.03 12.43
C VAL A 145 3.47 -16.51 12.38
N GLY A 146 3.71 -15.81 13.48
CA GLY A 146 3.68 -14.36 13.57
C GLY A 146 4.69 -13.69 12.64
N LEU A 147 5.93 -14.18 12.61
CA LEU A 147 6.95 -13.73 11.67
C LEU A 147 6.53 -13.94 10.21
N ALA A 148 6.12 -15.17 9.86
CA ALA A 148 5.76 -15.50 8.48
C ALA A 148 4.53 -14.71 8.00
N ALA A 149 3.53 -14.53 8.87
CA ALA A 149 2.38 -13.67 8.59
C ALA A 149 2.81 -12.20 8.43
N ALA A 150 3.66 -11.68 9.31
CA ALA A 150 4.17 -10.32 9.23
C ALA A 150 4.89 -10.04 7.90
N THR A 151 5.80 -10.94 7.50
CA THR A 151 6.51 -10.84 6.21
C THR A 151 5.53 -10.87 5.03
N HIS A 152 4.51 -11.73 5.07
CA HIS A 152 3.53 -11.83 4.00
C HIS A 152 2.66 -10.58 3.89
N ILE A 153 2.26 -10.00 5.03
CA ILE A 153 1.48 -8.75 5.11
C ILE A 153 2.30 -7.60 4.56
N GLN A 154 3.55 -7.43 5.02
CA GLN A 154 4.42 -6.36 4.55
C GLN A 154 4.66 -6.44 3.04
N LYS A 155 4.92 -7.64 2.50
CA LYS A 155 5.10 -7.84 1.05
C LYS A 155 3.85 -7.49 0.24
N HIS A 156 2.66 -7.86 0.72
CA HIS A 156 1.40 -7.54 0.02
C HIS A 156 1.04 -6.07 0.11
N VAL A 157 1.23 -5.43 1.28
CA VAL A 157 1.09 -3.99 1.42
C VAL A 157 2.02 -3.25 0.47
N VAL A 158 3.26 -3.75 0.31
CA VAL A 158 4.18 -3.19 -0.68
C VAL A 158 3.61 -3.38 -2.11
N SER A 159 3.18 -4.59 -2.46
CA SER A 159 2.69 -4.88 -3.81
C SER A 159 1.38 -4.14 -4.17
N ASP A 160 0.44 -4.01 -3.24
CA ASP A 160 -0.86 -3.37 -3.47
C ASP A 160 -0.74 -1.87 -3.70
N ARG A 161 0.14 -1.16 -2.96
CA ARG A 161 0.34 0.27 -3.25
C ARG A 161 1.20 0.49 -4.50
N SER A 162 2.18 -0.36 -4.81
CA SER A 162 2.88 -0.29 -6.11
C SER A 162 1.87 -0.46 -7.26
N ALA A 163 0.96 -1.44 -7.14
CA ALA A 163 -0.12 -1.66 -8.09
C ALA A 163 -1.11 -0.47 -8.16
N ALA A 164 -1.33 0.25 -7.05
CA ALA A 164 -2.16 1.45 -7.04
C ALA A 164 -1.56 2.60 -7.87
N TRP A 165 -0.23 2.76 -7.88
CA TRP A 165 0.45 3.77 -8.69
C TRP A 165 0.62 3.36 -10.15
N ILE A 166 0.84 2.07 -10.43
CA ILE A 166 0.84 1.53 -11.81
C ILE A 166 -0.52 1.77 -12.50
N LYS A 167 -1.62 1.85 -11.72
CA LYS A 167 -2.95 2.21 -12.21
C LYS A 167 -3.19 3.72 -12.39
N LYS A 168 -2.30 4.59 -11.89
CA LYS A 168 -2.44 6.04 -12.11
C LYS A 168 -1.89 6.40 -13.49
N ASN A 169 -2.53 7.38 -14.12
CA ASN A 169 -2.07 7.86 -15.41
C ASN A 169 -0.84 8.75 -15.21
N LEU A 170 0.24 8.47 -15.93
CA LEU A 170 1.34 9.41 -16.10
C LEU A 170 0.98 10.37 -17.22
N HIS A 171 1.25 11.64 -17.01
CA HIS A 171 1.17 12.67 -18.02
C HIS A 171 2.52 13.37 -18.08
N ILE A 172 3.18 13.27 -19.22
CA ILE A 172 4.40 14.03 -19.46
C ILE A 172 3.97 15.46 -19.72
N THR A 173 4.57 16.43 -19.02
CA THR A 173 4.26 17.85 -19.16
C THR A 173 5.24 18.49 -20.13
N PHE A 174 6.13 19.36 -19.64
CA PHE A 174 7.14 20.03 -20.46
C PHE A 174 8.51 19.37 -20.29
N ILE A 175 9.26 19.36 -21.39
CA ILE A 175 10.70 19.11 -21.41
C ILE A 175 11.36 20.43 -21.76
N SER A 176 12.05 21.03 -20.79
CA SER A 176 12.73 22.32 -20.93
C SER A 176 14.21 22.16 -21.25
N GLY A 177 14.85 23.22 -21.76
CA GLY A 177 16.30 23.28 -22.01
C GLY A 177 16.78 22.66 -23.31
N ALA A 178 15.91 21.94 -24.05
CA ALA A 178 16.17 21.47 -25.40
C ALA A 178 15.37 22.28 -26.45
N PRO A 179 15.83 22.36 -27.72
CA PRO A 179 15.03 22.88 -28.82
C PRO A 179 13.67 22.18 -28.93
N GLU A 180 12.62 22.88 -29.33
CA GLU A 180 11.24 22.37 -29.32
C GLU A 180 11.06 21.04 -30.08
N ALA A 181 11.65 20.94 -31.28
CA ALA A 181 11.62 19.70 -32.06
C ALA A 181 12.33 18.54 -31.36
N ALA A 182 13.47 18.81 -30.71
CA ALA A 182 14.23 17.81 -29.97
C ALA A 182 13.48 17.36 -28.72
N ALA A 183 12.89 18.30 -27.98
CA ALA A 183 12.04 18.04 -26.82
C ALA A 183 10.81 17.20 -27.18
N ALA A 184 10.16 17.46 -28.32
CA ALA A 184 9.04 16.68 -28.81
C ALA A 184 9.42 15.22 -29.12
N VAL A 185 10.58 14.99 -29.74
CA VAL A 185 11.09 13.64 -30.00
C VAL A 185 11.37 12.89 -28.69
N LEU A 186 12.04 13.55 -27.73
CA LEU A 186 12.32 12.94 -26.42
C LEU A 186 11.05 12.63 -25.64
N ARG A 187 10.06 13.53 -25.69
CA ARG A 187 8.74 13.28 -25.09
C ARG A 187 8.12 12.00 -25.65
N ASN A 188 8.05 11.88 -26.98
CA ASN A 188 7.41 10.74 -27.64
C ASN A 188 8.12 9.42 -27.31
N GLU A 189 9.46 9.41 -27.32
CA GLU A 189 10.24 8.24 -26.95
C GLU A 189 10.04 7.88 -25.47
N LEU A 190 9.94 8.86 -24.57
CA LEU A 190 9.63 8.62 -23.15
C LEU A 190 8.23 8.05 -22.93
N GLU A 191 7.21 8.57 -23.63
CA GLU A 191 5.85 7.99 -23.57
C GLU A 191 5.86 6.53 -24.02
N ALA A 192 6.57 6.22 -25.11
CA ALA A 192 6.70 4.86 -25.62
C ALA A 192 7.46 3.94 -24.64
N ALA A 193 8.55 4.42 -24.04
CA ALA A 193 9.35 3.67 -23.07
C ALA A 193 8.57 3.37 -21.79
N LEU A 194 7.85 4.36 -21.23
CA LEU A 194 7.00 4.17 -20.05
C LEU A 194 5.89 3.15 -20.31
N ARG A 195 5.27 3.17 -21.49
CA ARG A 195 4.28 2.16 -21.90
C ARG A 195 4.90 0.76 -22.00
N ARG A 196 6.14 0.62 -22.50
CA ARG A 196 6.89 -0.65 -22.52
C ARG A 196 7.15 -1.19 -21.10
N GLU A 197 7.42 -0.30 -20.14
CA GLU A 197 7.58 -0.65 -18.73
C GLU A 197 6.26 -0.99 -18.00
N GLY A 198 5.13 -1.02 -18.73
CA GLY A 198 3.82 -1.40 -18.20
C GLY A 198 3.10 -0.27 -17.46
N LEU A 199 3.57 0.97 -17.58
CA LEU A 199 2.95 2.14 -16.96
C LEU A 199 1.87 2.72 -17.89
N ILE A 200 0.80 3.26 -17.29
CA ILE A 200 -0.29 3.89 -18.02
C ILE A 200 0.09 5.34 -18.32
N VAL A 201 0.26 5.70 -19.59
CA VAL A 201 0.58 7.07 -20.02
C VAL A 201 -0.59 7.66 -20.79
N SER A 202 -1.06 8.84 -20.37
CA SER A 202 -2.19 9.56 -20.96
C SER A 202 -1.71 10.85 -21.61
N ASP A 203 -2.13 11.06 -22.86
CA ASP A 203 -1.85 12.27 -23.63
C ASP A 203 -2.69 13.47 -23.11
N THR A 204 -3.72 13.19 -22.31
CA THR A 204 -4.57 14.19 -21.67
C THR A 204 -4.31 14.25 -20.17
N LEU A 205 -4.17 15.47 -19.64
CA LEU A 205 -4.07 15.70 -18.21
C LEU A 205 -5.41 15.38 -17.53
N ARG A 206 -5.39 14.43 -16.59
CA ARG A 206 -6.55 14.03 -15.76
C ARG A 206 -6.29 14.36 -14.29
N ASN A 207 -7.35 14.49 -13.50
CA ASN A 207 -7.25 14.83 -12.07
C ASN A 207 -6.43 13.85 -11.22
N ASN A 208 -6.32 12.58 -11.62
CA ASN A 208 -5.49 11.58 -10.91
C ASN A 208 -4.06 11.45 -11.46
N SER A 209 -3.70 12.28 -12.44
CA SER A 209 -2.44 12.10 -13.16
C SER A 209 -1.25 12.42 -12.28
N LEU A 210 -0.23 11.60 -12.43
CA LEU A 210 1.12 11.94 -12.04
C LEU A 210 1.78 12.71 -13.17
N LEU A 211 2.45 13.80 -12.81
CA LEU A 211 3.15 14.64 -13.77
C LEU A 211 4.60 14.23 -13.85
N VAL A 212 5.11 14.09 -15.08
CA VAL A 212 6.54 13.91 -15.34
C VAL A 212 7.02 15.13 -16.12
N SER A 213 7.96 15.89 -15.57
CA SER A 213 8.65 16.98 -16.27
C SER A 213 10.12 16.66 -16.42
N GLY A 214 10.74 17.18 -17.47
CA GLY A 214 12.17 17.00 -17.76
C GLY A 214 12.86 18.34 -17.94
N THR A 215 14.11 18.44 -17.51
CA THR A 215 14.99 19.57 -17.80
C THR A 215 16.30 19.03 -18.37
N VAL A 216 16.58 19.39 -19.62
CA VAL A 216 17.81 19.05 -20.33
C VAL A 216 18.81 20.18 -20.17
N SER A 217 20.07 19.85 -19.93
CA SER A 217 21.17 20.80 -19.85
C SER A 217 22.38 20.24 -20.58
N LEU A 218 23.01 21.09 -21.39
CA LEU A 218 24.20 20.75 -22.18
C LEU A 218 25.39 21.54 -21.63
N SER A 219 26.53 20.88 -21.45
CA SER A 219 27.77 21.52 -21.01
C SER A 219 28.93 20.99 -21.85
N GLU A 220 29.67 21.88 -22.51
CA GLU A 220 30.87 21.49 -23.25
C GLU A 220 31.98 21.12 -22.28
N VAL A 221 32.51 19.90 -22.41
CA VAL A 221 33.63 19.40 -21.59
C VAL A 221 34.95 19.54 -22.34
N SER A 222 34.90 19.30 -23.65
CA SER A 222 36.01 19.49 -24.60
C SER A 222 35.43 19.63 -26.02
N THR A 223 36.29 19.95 -26.99
CA THR A 223 35.89 20.13 -28.40
C THR A 223 35.26 18.90 -29.05
N ASP A 224 35.44 17.72 -28.47
CA ASP A 224 34.94 16.43 -28.95
C ASP A 224 33.86 15.82 -28.02
N LYS A 225 33.46 16.54 -26.96
CA LYS A 225 32.63 15.97 -25.90
C LYS A 225 31.67 16.97 -25.26
N ILE A 226 30.38 16.66 -25.34
CA ILE A 226 29.30 17.38 -24.67
C ILE A 226 28.77 16.50 -23.54
N HIS A 227 28.69 17.06 -22.34
CA HIS A 227 27.98 16.47 -21.21
C HIS A 227 26.51 16.85 -21.28
N VAL A 228 25.65 15.84 -21.33
CA VAL A 228 24.19 15.99 -21.36
C VAL A 228 23.64 15.52 -20.02
N THR A 229 23.04 16.43 -19.29
CA THR A 229 22.30 16.13 -18.06
C THR A 229 20.81 16.26 -18.32
N VAL A 230 20.05 15.28 -17.86
CA VAL A 230 18.58 15.30 -17.89
C VAL A 230 18.07 15.03 -16.48
N ASN A 231 17.43 16.04 -15.90
CA ASN A 231 16.76 15.93 -14.61
C ASN A 231 15.26 15.75 -14.82
N TRP A 232 14.72 14.62 -14.37
CA TRP A 232 13.30 14.32 -14.39
C TRP A 232 12.69 14.55 -13.01
N ILE A 233 11.53 15.19 -12.98
CA ILE A 233 10.77 15.41 -11.75
C ILE A 233 9.44 14.67 -11.89
N LEU A 234 9.10 13.89 -10.87
CA LEU A 234 7.81 13.26 -10.71
C LEU A 234 7.02 14.02 -9.65
N SER A 235 5.83 14.50 -10.00
CA SER A 235 4.98 15.28 -9.10
C SER A 235 3.51 14.90 -9.18
N LEU A 236 2.73 15.33 -8.18
CA LEU A 236 1.28 15.29 -8.20
C LEU A 236 0.73 16.41 -9.09
N ASN A 237 -0.54 16.28 -9.50
CA ASN A 237 -1.24 17.32 -10.26
C ASN A 237 -1.40 18.66 -9.50
N ASP A 238 -1.16 18.68 -8.20
CA ASP A 238 -1.12 19.91 -7.38
C ASP A 238 0.28 20.57 -7.34
N GLY A 239 1.27 19.99 -8.02
CA GLY A 239 2.65 20.48 -8.08
C GLY A 239 3.57 19.93 -6.99
N SER A 240 3.06 19.13 -6.04
CA SER A 240 3.89 18.53 -4.99
C SER A 240 4.87 17.52 -5.58
N GLU A 241 6.17 17.75 -5.38
CA GLU A 241 7.22 16.84 -5.83
C GLU A 241 7.18 15.53 -5.03
N LEU A 242 7.15 14.42 -5.74
CA LEU A 242 7.25 13.08 -5.18
C LEU A 242 8.68 12.58 -5.20
N GLY A 243 9.46 13.00 -6.19
CA GLY A 243 10.90 12.80 -6.25
C GLY A 243 11.46 13.12 -7.63
N ASN A 244 12.75 12.90 -7.77
CA ASN A 244 13.51 13.25 -8.96
C ASN A 244 14.41 12.09 -9.42
N LEU A 245 14.83 12.17 -10.67
CA LEU A 245 15.77 11.25 -11.31
C LEU A 245 16.75 12.07 -12.16
N ASN A 246 18.04 12.04 -11.79
CA ASN A 246 19.09 12.65 -12.60
C ASN A 246 19.74 11.61 -13.50
N GLN A 247 19.93 11.96 -14.76
CA GLN A 247 20.66 11.16 -15.75
C GLN A 247 21.73 12.01 -16.38
N ASP A 248 22.92 11.44 -16.50
CA ASP A 248 24.06 12.10 -17.11
C ASP A 248 24.62 11.21 -18.21
N SER A 249 25.02 11.80 -19.33
CA SER A 249 25.59 11.07 -20.45
C SER A 249 26.58 11.95 -21.20
N ASP A 250 27.65 11.33 -21.67
CA ASP A 250 28.68 11.98 -22.48
C ASP A 250 28.47 11.61 -23.96
N ILE A 251 28.31 12.62 -24.81
CA ILE A 251 27.96 12.45 -26.23
C ILE A 251 28.92 13.26 -27.10
N ALA A 252 29.31 12.73 -28.26
CA ALA A 252 30.10 13.48 -29.22
C ALA A 252 29.21 14.54 -29.92
N PRO A 253 29.69 15.78 -30.14
CA PRO A 253 28.89 16.85 -30.76
C PRO A 253 28.19 16.44 -32.06
N ILE A 254 28.89 15.69 -32.92
CA ILE A 254 28.37 15.24 -34.21
C ILE A 254 27.20 14.24 -34.07
N GLU A 255 27.21 13.41 -33.03
CA GLU A 255 26.11 12.47 -32.77
C GLU A 255 24.86 13.19 -32.26
N LEU A 256 25.03 14.30 -31.53
CA LEU A 256 23.92 15.09 -31.01
C LEU A 256 23.10 15.70 -32.16
N ASP A 257 23.77 16.15 -33.22
CA ASP A 257 23.14 16.78 -34.38
C ASP A 257 22.56 15.76 -35.37
N GLU A 258 23.29 14.68 -35.67
CA GLU A 258 22.89 13.72 -36.71
C GLU A 258 21.93 12.63 -36.19
N ASP A 259 21.98 12.32 -34.90
CA ASP A 259 21.45 11.07 -34.35
C ASP A 259 20.52 11.28 -33.13
N TRP A 260 19.98 12.49 -32.95
CA TRP A 260 19.10 12.84 -31.84
C TRP A 260 17.97 11.83 -31.56
N PRO A 261 17.24 11.28 -32.55
CA PRO A 261 16.18 10.29 -32.28
C PRO A 261 16.68 9.02 -31.57
N ARG A 262 17.89 8.55 -31.90
CA ARG A 262 18.52 7.39 -31.25
C ARG A 262 18.93 7.73 -29.82
N ILE A 263 19.52 8.91 -29.63
CA ILE A 263 19.91 9.43 -28.31
C ILE A 263 18.67 9.57 -27.41
N ALA A 264 17.62 10.20 -27.93
CA ALA A 264 16.35 10.41 -27.24
C ALA A 264 15.73 9.09 -26.78
N ARG A 265 15.75 8.05 -27.63
CA ARG A 265 15.31 6.70 -27.24
C ARG A 265 16.12 6.13 -26.08
N ASN A 266 17.44 6.22 -26.13
CA ASN A 266 18.31 5.68 -25.07
C ASN A 266 18.09 6.38 -23.73
N ILE A 267 17.94 7.71 -23.76
CA ILE A 267 17.60 8.53 -22.59
C ILE A 267 16.24 8.08 -22.05
N ALA A 268 15.23 7.99 -22.93
CA ALA A 268 13.88 7.59 -22.59
C ALA A 268 13.77 6.19 -21.98
N ASP A 269 14.46 5.19 -22.54
CA ASP A 269 14.47 3.82 -22.03
C ASP A 269 15.07 3.76 -20.62
N SER A 270 16.21 4.42 -20.40
CA SER A 270 16.81 4.51 -19.07
C SER A 270 15.94 5.30 -18.09
N ALA A 271 15.28 6.37 -18.57
CA ALA A 271 14.40 7.19 -17.75
C ALA A 271 13.16 6.42 -17.32
N ALA A 272 12.56 5.63 -18.21
CA ALA A 272 11.39 4.82 -17.91
C ALA A 272 11.67 3.77 -16.82
N ILE A 273 12.83 3.11 -16.90
CA ILE A 273 13.29 2.17 -15.85
C ILE A 273 13.45 2.92 -14.52
N GLY A 274 14.16 4.05 -14.52
CA GLY A 274 14.40 4.86 -13.32
C GLY A 274 13.11 5.40 -12.69
N LEU A 275 12.18 5.92 -13.49
CA LEU A 275 10.89 6.44 -13.04
C LEU A 275 10.02 5.32 -12.44
N ARG A 276 10.05 4.11 -13.00
CA ARG A 276 9.38 2.95 -12.41
C ARG A 276 9.95 2.59 -11.04
N LEU A 277 11.28 2.62 -10.89
CA LEU A 277 11.93 2.38 -9.60
C LEU A 277 11.61 3.48 -8.59
N LEU A 278 11.59 4.75 -9.02
CA LEU A 278 11.22 5.88 -8.18
C LEU A 278 9.78 5.75 -7.65
N LEU A 279 8.83 5.37 -8.52
CA LEU A 279 7.45 5.08 -8.13
C LEU A 279 7.35 3.99 -7.05
N ASN A 280 8.21 2.97 -7.13
CA ASN A 280 8.30 1.92 -6.11
C ASN A 280 8.97 2.40 -4.81
N THR A 281 9.86 3.40 -4.87
CA THR A 281 10.64 3.87 -3.71
C THR A 281 9.90 4.93 -2.90
N ILE A 282 9.12 5.80 -3.55
CA ILE A 282 8.22 6.77 -2.86
C ILE A 282 7.29 6.04 -1.88
N GLN A 283 6.97 4.78 -2.17
CA GLN A 283 6.25 3.91 -1.28
C GLN A 283 6.98 3.62 0.05
N GLU A 284 8.29 3.44 0.02
CA GLU A 284 9.11 3.18 1.21
C GLU A 284 9.24 4.43 2.08
N LYS A 285 9.49 5.58 1.45
CA LYS A 285 9.65 6.86 2.17
C LYS A 285 8.34 7.38 2.79
N SER A 286 7.19 7.09 2.18
CA SER A 286 5.87 7.39 2.76
C SER A 286 5.50 6.44 3.92
N ILE A 287 6.10 5.25 3.99
CA ILE A 287 6.02 4.38 5.17
C ILE A 287 6.89 4.95 6.31
N GLU A 288 8.09 5.45 6.01
CA GLU A 288 8.97 6.05 7.02
C GLU A 288 8.44 7.38 7.58
N HIS A 289 7.97 8.33 6.74
CA HIS A 289 7.45 9.62 7.24
C HIS A 289 6.23 9.45 8.16
N ALA A 290 5.45 8.39 8.01
CA ALA A 290 4.35 8.06 8.92
C ALA A 290 4.84 7.49 10.27
N ILE A 291 6.05 6.93 10.31
CA ILE A 291 6.68 6.38 11.52
C ILE A 291 7.49 7.46 12.26
N THR A 292 8.16 8.38 11.54
CA THR A 292 8.96 9.46 12.14
C THR A 292 8.15 10.67 12.60
N ALA A 293 6.92 10.86 12.10
CA ALA A 293 6.01 11.92 12.58
C ALA A 293 5.27 11.56 13.90
N VAL A 294 5.52 10.37 14.47
CA VAL A 294 4.92 9.88 15.74
C VAL A 294 6.01 9.44 16.71
N SER A 295 7.07 10.25 16.87
CA SER A 295 7.88 10.21 18.08
C SER A 295 8.29 11.63 18.46
N PRO A 296 8.04 12.05 19.71
CA PRO A 296 8.27 13.41 20.20
C PRO A 296 9.74 13.80 20.23
#